data_AF-A0A955ESI8-F1
#
_entry.id   AF-A0A955ESI8-F1
#
_cell.length_a   1.000
_cell.length_b   1.000
_cell.length_c   1.000
_cell.angle_alpha   90.00
_cell.angle_beta   90.00
_cell.angle_gamma   90.00
#
_symmetry.space_group_name_H-M   'P 1'
#
loop_
_entity.id
_entity.type
_entity.pdbx_description
1 polymer ?
#
loop_
_entity_poly.entity_id
_entity_poly.type
_entity_poly.pdbx_seq_one_letter_code
_entity_poly.pdbx_strand_id
1 'polypeptide(L)'
;MDDLLRELVRHYKYVIYALLMVIGLYAIIAKGHLVKKIIGLNLLQTAVFLFYLSIGRVKGGTVPVLWEGDGAPVTPIYENPVPHVLMLTAIVVGVSTTAVALALVVRIHRAYGTVEEVEILAADEDEADEPTGDAGA
;
A
#
# COMPACT_ATOMS: atom_id res chain seq x y z
N MET A 1 1.91 -29.81 15.90
CA MET A 1 2.69 -28.60 15.57
C MET A 1 3.39 -28.78 14.22
N ASP A 2 3.87 -29.98 13.92
CA ASP A 2 4.52 -30.31 12.64
C ASP A 2 3.57 -30.28 11.43
N ASP A 3 2.31 -30.69 11.60
CA ASP A 3 1.31 -30.63 10.52
C ASP A 3 0.98 -29.18 10.13
N LEU A 4 0.85 -28.30 11.11
CA LEU A 4 0.67 -26.85 10.91
C LEU A 4 1.87 -26.25 10.17
N LEU A 5 3.10 -26.61 10.58
CA LEU A 5 4.32 -26.14 9.91
C LEU A 5 4.41 -26.64 8.47
N ARG A 6 4.02 -27.88 8.19
CA ARG A 6 3.96 -28.42 6.81
C ARG A 6 2.92 -27.70 5.97
N GLU A 7 1.78 -27.33 6.56
CA GLU A 7 0.72 -26.61 5.86
C GLU A 7 1.09 -25.16 5.57
N LEU A 8 1.77 -24.49 6.52
CA LEU A 8 2.36 -23.16 6.34
C LEU A 8 3.44 -23.14 5.24
N VAL A 9 4.35 -24.12 5.24
CA VAL A 9 5.40 -24.22 4.22
C VAL A 9 4.81 -24.48 2.83
N ARG A 10 3.70 -25.24 2.74
CA ARG A 10 2.99 -25.50 1.48
C ARG A 10 2.39 -24.23 0.86
N HIS A 11 1.93 -23.30 1.69
CA HIS A 11 1.30 -22.05 1.27
C HIS A 11 2.17 -20.81 1.60
N TYR A 12 3.49 -20.99 1.65
CA TYR A 12 4.43 -19.96 2.12
C TYR A 12 4.25 -18.60 1.43
N LYS A 13 3.85 -18.58 0.15
CA LYS A 13 3.55 -17.36 -0.60
C LYS A 13 2.45 -16.52 0.07
N TYR A 14 1.31 -17.14 0.36
CA TYR A 14 0.17 -16.46 0.98
C TYR A 14 0.49 -15.99 2.40
N VAL A 15 1.26 -16.79 3.15
CA VAL A 15 1.72 -16.42 4.50
C VAL A 15 2.62 -15.18 4.44
N ILE A 16 3.56 -15.13 3.51
CA ILE A 16 4.45 -13.97 3.33
C ILE A 16 3.63 -12.72 2.99
N TYR A 17 2.65 -12.82 2.09
CA TYR A 17 1.81 -11.66 1.74
C TYR A 17 0.97 -11.19 2.93
N ALA A 18 0.41 -12.11 3.71
CA ALA A 18 -0.33 -11.78 4.93
C ALA A 18 0.55 -11.11 5.98
N LEU A 19 1.79 -11.59 6.18
CA LEU A 19 2.75 -10.95 7.07
C LEU A 19 3.12 -9.55 6.59
N LEU A 20 3.41 -9.36 5.31
CA LEU A 20 3.69 -8.04 4.73
C LEU A 20 2.50 -7.09 4.92
N MET A 21 1.27 -7.59 4.78
CA MET A 21 0.04 -6.82 4.99
C MET A 21 -0.08 -6.37 6.46
N VAL A 22 0.14 -7.27 7.42
CA VAL A 22 0.13 -6.94 8.85
C VAL A 22 1.23 -5.96 9.21
N ILE A 23 2.44 -6.11 8.66
CA ILE A 23 3.58 -5.19 8.91
C ILE A 23 3.26 -3.80 8.35
N GLY A 24 2.71 -3.72 7.14
CA GLY A 24 2.29 -2.45 6.53
C GLY A 24 1.21 -1.76 7.36
N LEU A 25 0.19 -2.49 7.79
CA LEU A 25 -0.87 -1.97 8.65
C LEU A 25 -0.33 -1.51 10.02
N TYR A 26 0.55 -2.31 10.62
CA TYR A 26 1.21 -1.94 11.87
C TYR A 26 2.03 -0.65 11.74
N ALA A 27 2.75 -0.46 10.63
CA ALA A 27 3.54 0.75 10.40
C ALA A 27 2.66 2.01 10.29
N ILE A 28 1.43 1.90 9.78
CA ILE A 28 0.48 3.01 9.70
C ILE A 28 -0.01 3.41 11.10
N ILE A 29 -0.32 2.42 11.96
CA ILE A 29 -0.89 2.66 13.30
C ILE A 29 0.19 3.08 14.30
N ALA A 30 1.36 2.43 14.27
CA ALA A 30 2.35 2.54 15.34
C ALA A 30 3.38 3.68 15.16
N LYS A 31 3.45 4.32 13.99
CA LYS A 31 4.46 5.37 13.72
C LYS A 31 3.82 6.75 13.77
N GLY A 32 4.29 7.65 14.64
CA GLY A 32 3.83 9.04 14.70
C GLY A 32 4.30 9.92 13.52
N HIS A 33 5.47 9.61 12.96
CA HIS A 33 6.02 10.36 11.83
C HIS A 33 5.23 10.12 10.53
N LEU A 34 4.66 11.18 9.95
CA LEU A 34 3.74 11.09 8.80
C LEU A 34 4.34 10.38 7.57
N VAL A 35 5.59 10.67 7.21
CA VAL A 35 6.28 9.97 6.10
C VAL A 35 6.40 8.46 6.34
N LYS A 36 6.65 8.03 7.59
CA LYS A 36 6.75 6.59 7.92
C LYS A 36 5.38 5.90 7.78
N LYS A 37 4.28 6.60 8.09
CA LYS A 37 2.93 6.10 7.80
C LYS A 37 2.68 5.91 6.30
N ILE A 38 3.12 6.85 5.46
CA ILE A 38 3.02 6.73 3.99
C ILE A 38 3.82 5.54 3.46
N ILE A 39 5.01 5.28 4.00
CA ILE A 39 5.80 4.09 3.66
C ILE A 39 5.06 2.81 4.08
N GLY A 40 4.46 2.80 5.27
CA GLY A 40 3.61 1.70 5.75
C GLY A 40 2.42 1.42 4.82
N LEU A 41 1.77 2.48 4.34
CA LEU A 41 0.67 2.39 3.37
C LEU A 41 1.11 1.81 2.03
N ASN A 42 2.28 2.22 1.51
CA ASN A 42 2.84 1.67 0.28
C ASN A 42 3.22 0.19 0.43
N LEU A 43 3.74 -0.21 1.60
CA LEU A 43 4.04 -1.60 1.89
C LEU A 43 2.76 -2.46 1.94
N LEU A 44 1.72 -1.94 2.58
CA LEU A 44 0.40 -2.58 2.63
C LEU A 44 -0.17 -2.79 1.21
N GLN A 45 -0.12 -1.75 0.38
CA GLN A 45 -0.58 -1.80 -1.00
C GLN A 45 0.20 -2.84 -1.83
N THR A 46 1.53 -2.88 -1.67
CA THR A 46 2.38 -3.88 -2.33
C THR A 46 2.02 -5.31 -1.91
N ALA A 47 1.72 -5.53 -0.63
CA ALA A 47 1.28 -6.84 -0.14
C ALA A 47 -0.04 -7.29 -0.77
N VAL A 48 -1.01 -6.37 -0.90
CA VAL A 48 -2.28 -6.62 -1.60
C VAL A 48 -2.04 -6.97 -3.07
N PHE A 49 -1.12 -6.28 -3.74
CA PHE A 49 -0.78 -6.57 -5.14
C PHE A 49 -0.23 -7.99 -5.32
N LEU A 50 0.74 -8.37 -4.49
CA LEU A 50 1.32 -9.71 -4.53
C LEU A 50 0.28 -10.81 -4.25
N PHE A 51 -0.64 -10.56 -3.32
CA PHE A 51 -1.76 -11.45 -3.03
C PHE A 51 -2.68 -11.64 -4.25
N TYR A 52 -3.11 -10.54 -4.88
CA TYR A 52 -3.98 -10.60 -6.07
C TYR A 52 -3.30 -11.26 -7.27
N LEU A 53 -2.04 -10.93 -7.55
CA LEU A 53 -1.27 -11.54 -8.63
C LEU A 53 -1.11 -13.06 -8.41
N SER A 54 -0.94 -13.50 -7.16
CA SER A 54 -0.82 -14.91 -6.85
C SER A 54 -2.10 -15.71 -7.14
N ILE A 55 -3.28 -15.08 -7.06
CA ILE A 55 -4.56 -15.71 -7.41
C ILE A 55 -4.73 -15.81 -8.93
N GLY A 56 -4.17 -14.87 -9.69
CA GLY A 56 -4.23 -14.86 -11.15
C GLY A 56 -3.33 -15.89 -11.86
N ARG A 57 -2.44 -16.56 -11.11
CA ARG A 57 -1.46 -17.48 -11.68
C ARG A 57 -2.11 -18.79 -12.13
N VAL A 58 -1.98 -19.11 -13.41
CA VAL A 58 -2.38 -20.41 -13.99
C VAL A 58 -1.16 -21.31 -14.14
N LYS A 59 -1.26 -22.61 -13.81
CA LYS A 59 -0.15 -23.56 -13.99
C LYS A 59 0.17 -23.70 -15.48
N GLY A 60 1.42 -23.47 -15.85
CA GLY A 60 1.84 -23.48 -17.26
C GLY A 60 1.36 -22.27 -18.06
N GLY A 61 0.80 -21.25 -17.40
CA GLY A 61 0.37 -20.00 -18.02
C GLY A 61 1.56 -19.19 -18.53
N THR A 62 1.49 -18.74 -19.77
CA THR A 62 2.34 -17.70 -20.35
C THR A 62 1.68 -16.33 -20.20
N VAL A 63 2.44 -15.25 -20.45
CA VAL A 63 1.91 -13.89 -20.34
C VAL A 63 0.74 -13.70 -21.32
N PRO A 64 -0.35 -13.00 -20.93
CA PRO A 64 -1.56 -12.85 -21.74
C PRO A 64 -1.37 -11.86 -22.90
N VAL A 65 -0.49 -12.21 -23.84
CA VAL A 65 -0.20 -11.45 -25.06
C VAL A 65 -0.45 -12.37 -26.24
N LEU A 66 -1.04 -11.89 -27.33
CA LEU A 66 -1.18 -12.69 -28.54
C LEU A 66 0.16 -12.68 -29.28
N TRP A 67 0.76 -13.86 -29.48
CA TRP A 67 1.94 -14.00 -30.33
C TRP A 67 1.53 -14.20 -31.79
N GLU A 68 2.09 -13.39 -32.69
CA GLU A 68 1.99 -13.57 -34.13
C GLU A 68 3.36 -13.98 -34.69
N GLY A 69 3.44 -15.07 -35.47
CA GLY A 69 4.64 -15.53 -36.17
C GLY A 69 5.18 -16.92 -35.74
N ASP A 70 6.29 -17.34 -36.36
CA ASP A 70 6.89 -18.69 -36.29
C ASP A 70 7.46 -19.09 -34.90
N GLY A 71 7.36 -18.21 -33.91
CA GLY A 71 7.74 -18.46 -32.51
C GLY A 71 6.57 -18.63 -31.54
N ALA A 72 5.33 -18.68 -32.04
CA ALA A 72 4.14 -18.82 -31.20
C ALA A 72 4.08 -20.21 -30.53
N PRO A 73 3.75 -20.28 -29.23
CA PRO A 73 3.52 -21.56 -28.56
C PRO A 73 2.40 -22.34 -29.26
N VAL A 74 2.59 -23.65 -29.49
CA VAL A 74 1.63 -24.52 -30.20
C VAL A 74 0.28 -24.60 -29.46
N THR A 75 0.28 -24.41 -28.14
CA THR A 75 -0.93 -24.32 -27.30
C THR A 75 -0.67 -23.33 -26.14
N PRO A 76 -0.88 -22.01 -26.33
CA PRO A 76 -0.62 -21.05 -25.27
C PRO A 76 -1.75 -21.15 -24.23
N ILE A 77 -1.41 -21.64 -23.04
CA ILE A 77 -2.22 -21.43 -21.85
C ILE A 77 -1.84 -20.05 -21.33
N TYR A 78 -2.79 -19.13 -21.24
CA TYR A 78 -2.52 -17.78 -20.73
C TYR A 78 -2.79 -17.71 -19.23
N GLU A 79 -2.04 -16.87 -18.52
CA GLU A 79 -2.44 -16.43 -17.19
C GLU A 79 -3.74 -15.60 -17.24
N ASN A 80 -4.43 -15.48 -16.10
CA ASN A 80 -5.66 -14.70 -16.06
C ASN A 80 -5.34 -13.20 -16.28
N PRO A 81 -5.85 -12.56 -17.35
CA PRO A 81 -5.55 -11.15 -17.62
C PRO A 81 -6.26 -10.18 -16.67
N VAL A 82 -7.32 -10.64 -15.97
CA VAL A 82 -8.14 -9.78 -15.11
C VAL A 82 -7.32 -9.22 -13.94
N PRO A 83 -6.59 -10.02 -13.13
CA PRO A 83 -5.72 -9.47 -12.09
C PRO A 83 -4.64 -8.54 -12.63
N HIS A 84 -4.04 -8.83 -13.79
CA HIS A 84 -2.98 -7.98 -14.37
C HIS A 84 -3.48 -6.55 -14.66
N VAL A 85 -4.65 -6.42 -15.29
CA VAL A 85 -5.24 -5.11 -15.60
C VAL A 85 -5.68 -4.38 -14.32
N LEU A 86 -6.31 -5.08 -13.38
CA LEU A 86 -6.72 -4.49 -12.09
C LEU A 86 -5.52 -3.96 -11.30
N MET A 87 -4.38 -4.66 -11.34
CA MET A 87 -3.16 -4.20 -10.67
C MET A 87 -2.54 -3.00 -11.36
N LEU A 88 -2.53 -2.94 -12.70
CA LEU A 88 -2.04 -1.77 -13.42
C LEU A 88 -2.81 -0.50 -13.00
N THR A 89 -4.13 -0.57 -12.92
CA THR A 89 -4.96 0.54 -12.44
C THR A 89 -4.68 0.88 -10.98
N ALA A 90 -4.59 -0.13 -10.11
CA ALA A 90 -4.33 0.08 -8.69
C ALA A 90 -2.95 0.70 -8.42
N ILE A 91 -1.93 0.35 -9.21
CA ILE A 91 -0.58 0.95 -9.12
C ILE A 91 -0.64 2.44 -9.45
N VAL A 92 -1.31 2.83 -10.54
CA VAL A 92 -1.43 4.25 -10.94
C VAL A 92 -2.18 5.07 -9.89
N VAL A 93 -3.27 4.53 -9.35
CA VAL A 93 -4.01 5.17 -8.26
C VAL A 93 -3.12 5.29 -7.01
N GLY A 94 -2.40 4.24 -6.64
CA GLY A 94 -1.52 4.23 -5.47
C GLY A 94 -0.34 5.20 -5.53
N VAL A 95 0.28 5.34 -6.72
CA VAL A 95 1.32 6.37 -6.93
C VAL A 95 0.73 7.77 -6.84
N SER A 96 -0.46 7.98 -7.42
CA SER A 96 -1.17 9.26 -7.36
C SER A 96 -1.55 9.65 -5.92
N THR A 97 -2.11 8.73 -5.14
CA THR A 97 -2.47 8.99 -3.74
C THR A 97 -1.23 9.21 -2.87
N THR A 98 -0.14 8.49 -3.11
CA THR A 98 1.14 8.73 -2.42
C THR A 98 1.70 10.12 -2.73
N ALA A 99 1.64 10.56 -3.99
CA ALA A 99 2.08 11.90 -4.37
C ALA A 99 1.26 12.99 -3.66
N VAL A 100 -0.07 12.84 -3.62
CA VAL A 100 -0.95 13.76 -2.89
C VAL A 100 -0.66 13.73 -1.38
N ALA A 101 -0.49 12.54 -0.80
CA ALA A 101 -0.16 12.40 0.62
C ALA A 101 1.16 13.09 0.98
N LEU A 102 2.20 12.92 0.16
CA LEU A 102 3.48 13.62 0.36
C LEU A 102 3.35 15.14 0.19
N ALA A 103 2.56 15.61 -0.80
CA ALA A 103 2.29 17.03 -0.95
C ALA A 103 1.58 17.61 0.28
N LEU A 104 0.64 16.87 0.87
CA LEU A 104 0.00 17.24 2.14
C LEU A 104 1.00 17.27 3.30
N VAL A 105 1.89 16.28 3.42
CA VAL A 105 2.94 16.30 4.46
C VAL A 105 3.85 17.53 4.32
N VAL A 106 4.22 17.91 3.09
CA VAL A 106 5.00 19.13 2.86
C VAL A 106 4.20 20.39 3.25
N ARG A 107 2.89 20.43 2.95
CA ARG A 107 2.01 21.54 3.35
C ARG A 107 1.91 21.66 4.87
N ILE A 108 1.72 20.53 5.57
CA ILE A 108 1.65 20.45 7.04
C ILE A 108 2.97 20.92 7.64
N HIS A 109 4.11 20.43 7.14
CA HIS A 109 5.40 20.85 7.65
C HIS A 109 5.65 22.35 7.49
N ARG A 110 5.15 22.97 6.41
CA ARG A 110 5.22 24.44 6.23
C ARG A 110 4.33 25.22 7.18
N ALA A 111 3.24 24.63 7.67
CA ALA A 111 2.30 25.28 8.59
C ALA A 111 2.74 25.10 10.05
N TYR A 112 3.08 23.88 10.46
CA TYR A 112 3.38 23.52 11.85
C TYR A 112 4.88 23.43 12.16
N GLY A 113 5.76 23.45 11.16
CA GLY A 113 7.21 23.29 11.35
C GLY A 113 7.65 21.85 11.67
N THR A 114 6.72 20.90 11.77
CA THR A 114 6.99 19.50 12.15
C THR A 114 6.20 18.51 11.27
N VAL A 115 6.60 17.24 11.32
CA VAL A 115 5.95 16.10 10.63
C VAL A 115 5.61 14.98 11.62
N GLU A 116 5.73 15.25 12.91
CA GLU A 116 5.32 14.34 13.98
C GLU A 116 3.87 14.65 14.37
N GLU A 117 3.02 13.63 14.29
CA GLU A 117 1.57 13.76 14.52
C GLU A 117 1.22 14.30 15.90
N VAL A 118 1.95 13.90 16.95
CA VAL A 118 1.69 14.33 18.33
C VAL A 118 1.89 15.83 18.50
N GLU A 119 2.93 16.38 17.88
CA GLU A 119 3.24 17.81 17.94
C GLU A 119 2.21 18.64 17.18
N ILE A 120 1.71 18.12 16.04
CA ILE A 120 0.66 18.77 15.26
C ILE A 120 -0.65 18.83 16.06
N LEU A 121 -1.05 17.71 16.67
CA LEU A 121 -2.28 17.65 17.47
C LEU A 121 -2.21 18.57 18.70
N ALA A 122 -1.07 18.65 19.38
CA ALA A 122 -0.89 19.56 20.50
C ALA A 122 -0.99 21.03 20.07
N ALA A 123 -0.41 21.39 18.92
CA ALA A 123 -0.50 22.75 18.39
C ALA A 123 -1.95 23.16 18.04
N ASP A 124 -2.75 22.23 17.52
CA ASP A 124 -4.18 22.47 17.25
C ASP A 124 -5.01 22.64 18.54
N GLU A 125 -4.65 21.91 19.61
CA GLU A 125 -5.31 22.04 20.93
C GLU A 125 -5.01 23.39 21.58
N ASP A 126 -3.76 23.86 21.51
CA ASP A 126 -3.34 25.15 22.07
C ASP A 126 -4.05 26.34 21.39
N GLU A 127 -4.27 26.29 20.06
CA GLU A 127 -4.99 27.33 19.31
C GLU A 127 -6.49 27.37 19.64
N ALA A 128 -7.09 26.23 20.02
CA ALA A 128 -8.50 26.15 20.40
C ALA A 128 -8.78 26.68 21.81
N ASP A 129 -7.78 26.64 22.70
CA ASP A 129 -7.87 27.11 24.09
C ASP A 129 -7.47 28.59 24.26
N GLU A 130 -6.97 29.28 23.23
CA GLU A 130 -6.87 30.75 23.24
C GLU A 130 -8.28 31.35 23.26
N PRO A 131 -8.71 32.02 24.35
CA PRO A 131 -9.98 32.72 24.33
C PRO A 131 -9.88 33.81 23.27
N THR A 132 -10.78 33.82 22.30
CA THR A 132 -11.01 34.95 21.41
C THR A 132 -11.45 36.16 22.25
N GLY A 133 -10.47 36.82 22.84
CA GLY A 133 -10.59 38.03 23.62
C GLY A 133 -10.54 39.22 22.68
N ASP A 134 -11.69 39.88 22.60
CA ASP A 134 -11.86 41.27 22.15
C ASP A 134 -11.80 41.55 20.63
N ALA A 135 -12.96 41.39 19.99
CA ALA A 135 -13.42 42.31 18.95
C ALA A 135 -14.62 43.10 19.49
N GLY A 136 -14.35 44.04 20.39
CA GLY A 136 -15.35 44.86 21.06
C GLY A 136 -14.74 46.08 21.77
N ALA A 137 -14.06 46.96 21.04
CA ALA A 137 -13.84 48.37 21.42
C ALA A 137 -13.69 49.26 20.18
#